data_AF-A0A813ZL15-F1
#
_entry.id   AF-A0A813ZL15-F1
#
_cell.length_a   1.000
_cell.length_b   1.000
_cell.length_c   1.000
_cell.angle_alpha   90.00
_cell.angle_beta   90.00
_cell.angle_gamma   90.00
#
_symmetry.space_group_name_H-M   'P 1'
#
loop_
_entity.id
_entity.type
_entity.pdbx_description
1 polymer ?
#
loop_
_entity_poly.entity_id
_entity_poly.type
_entity_poly.pdbx_seq_one_letter_code
_entity_poly.pdbx_strand_id
1 'polypeptide(L)'
;MSIPLNPLTIIKLIQYGKERVETVTSNKEACALLVDDLDIIQGILNGLGPEEKTSADNYKLSRVMKKLHRITTRTNALFDNDHLGKRIFLITGANGSLGSQTLLQLLNKPQVTKIYCLLRGPDAHIRLRTDMESRKQDTAVLDDKTRIIILSTNFDDDQLGQTTNIYQQLQCEVTDIIHSAWKMDFNLTINDFDRECLKGLYQLLKLASTSLSHVPMHFHFISSVSAAGSVVIDKVKEEPLSRQKGIALPNGYGQSKYAAEHICWAAMNHWSVPVDIYRFGQISGDSETGVWNTREMISLMICVGCGEMGMLPEDGEQINWIPVNYGATCLIDIAINSSARTASPSERVHHIQNPHVITWSQLIKYLKSAGLQFKVVPTEEWIHQLHGNPKNPAYALAAFFEKTFADGKICHIGQFSLEKTIRRTAILQNCPPIDQQLIQRYIKYWIEVGSLKATNS
;
A
#
# COMPACT_ATOMS: atom_id res chain seq x y z
N MET A 1 -19.73 -19.07 -3.33
CA MET A 1 -20.56 -19.40 -4.50
C MET A 1 -20.07 -18.57 -5.67
N SER A 2 -19.34 -19.21 -6.58
CA SER A 2 -18.83 -18.61 -7.81
C SER A 2 -19.96 -18.52 -8.84
N ILE A 3 -20.24 -17.31 -9.34
CA ILE A 3 -21.11 -17.15 -10.51
C ILE A 3 -20.37 -17.81 -11.69
N PRO A 4 -20.97 -18.80 -12.37
CA PRO A 4 -20.29 -19.47 -13.47
C PRO A 4 -20.16 -18.50 -14.65
N LEU A 5 -18.93 -18.36 -15.16
CA LEU A 5 -18.69 -17.68 -16.42
C LEU A 5 -19.51 -18.38 -17.53
N ASN A 6 -20.16 -17.59 -18.38
CA ASN A 6 -20.91 -18.10 -19.52
C ASN A 6 -19.97 -18.94 -20.43
N PRO A 7 -20.36 -20.16 -20.85
CA PRO A 7 -19.58 -21.00 -21.76
C PRO A 7 -19.05 -20.27 -23.00
N LEU A 8 -19.80 -19.33 -23.56
CA LEU A 8 -19.38 -18.51 -24.71
C LEU A 8 -18.17 -17.62 -24.41
N THR A 9 -18.06 -17.10 -23.18
CA THR A 9 -16.91 -16.30 -22.74
C THR A 9 -15.66 -17.17 -22.59
N ILE A 10 -15.85 -18.41 -22.11
CA ILE A 10 -14.77 -19.39 -21.96
C ILE A 10 -14.25 -19.82 -23.34
N ILE A 11 -15.14 -20.07 -24.30
CA ILE A 11 -14.77 -20.44 -25.69
C ILE A 11 -13.97 -19.32 -26.37
N LYS A 12 -14.35 -18.04 -26.19
CA LYS A 12 -13.59 -16.90 -26.73
C LYS A 12 -12.18 -16.79 -26.13
N LEU A 13 -12.04 -17.05 -24.82
CA LEU A 13 -10.74 -17.06 -24.15
C LEU A 13 -9.85 -18.22 -24.63
N ILE A 14 -10.44 -19.37 -24.96
CA ILE A 14 -9.73 -20.54 -25.53
C ILE A 14 -9.27 -20.26 -26.96
N GLN A 15 -10.14 -19.70 -27.81
CA GLN A 15 -9.76 -19.30 -29.18
C GLN A 15 -8.63 -18.27 -29.17
N TYR A 16 -8.73 -17.25 -28.31
CA TYR A 16 -7.67 -16.26 -28.11
C TYR A 16 -6.36 -16.89 -27.60
N GLY A 17 -6.45 -17.92 -26.75
CA GLY A 17 -5.29 -18.70 -26.30
C GLY A 17 -4.61 -19.47 -27.43
N LYS A 18 -5.37 -20.07 -28.36
CA LYS A 18 -4.83 -20.82 -29.50
C LYS A 18 -4.10 -19.92 -30.50
N GLU A 19 -4.71 -18.81 -30.89
CA GLU A 19 -4.09 -17.82 -31.79
C GLU A 19 -2.75 -17.29 -31.24
N ARG A 20 -2.60 -17.27 -29.90
CA ARG A 20 -1.42 -16.80 -29.18
C ARG A 20 -0.31 -17.84 -29.03
N VAL A 21 -0.63 -19.13 -29.05
CA VAL A 21 0.37 -20.22 -28.98
C VAL A 21 1.11 -20.37 -30.32
N GLU A 22 0.43 -20.10 -31.44
CA GLU A 22 1.02 -20.16 -32.78
C GLU A 22 1.95 -18.98 -33.10
N THR A 23 1.82 -17.85 -32.39
CA THR A 23 2.48 -16.59 -32.75
C THR A 23 3.74 -16.26 -31.94
N VAL A 24 4.01 -16.89 -30.77
CA VAL A 24 4.92 -16.29 -29.77
C VAL A 24 6.07 -17.18 -29.23
N THR A 25 6.28 -18.45 -29.61
CA THR A 25 7.44 -19.19 -29.04
C THR A 25 8.40 -19.82 -30.06
N SER A 26 9.68 -19.83 -29.69
CA SER A 26 10.77 -20.59 -30.30
C SER A 26 10.82 -22.05 -29.83
N ASN A 27 9.94 -22.47 -28.91
CA ASN A 27 9.92 -23.81 -28.32
C ASN A 27 8.69 -24.60 -28.78
N LYS A 28 8.80 -25.21 -29.96
CA LYS A 28 7.70 -25.88 -30.68
C LYS A 28 7.04 -27.03 -29.89
N GLU A 29 7.79 -27.75 -29.05
CA GLU A 29 7.27 -28.89 -28.28
C GLU A 29 6.36 -28.47 -27.13
N ALA A 30 6.71 -27.39 -26.42
CA ALA A 30 5.87 -26.85 -25.35
C ALA A 30 4.56 -26.25 -25.91
N CYS A 31 4.61 -25.66 -27.11
CA CYS A 31 3.43 -25.15 -27.80
C CYS A 31 2.49 -26.27 -28.27
N ALA A 32 3.02 -27.35 -28.85
CA ALA A 32 2.19 -28.48 -29.28
C ALA A 32 1.35 -29.05 -28.12
N LEU A 33 2.00 -29.25 -26.95
CA LEU A 33 1.32 -29.74 -25.74
C LEU A 33 0.23 -28.79 -25.21
N LEU A 34 0.42 -27.47 -25.36
CA LEU A 34 -0.54 -26.45 -24.95
C LEU A 34 -1.74 -26.35 -25.91
N VAL A 35 -1.50 -26.47 -27.22
CA VAL A 35 -2.57 -26.54 -28.24
C VAL A 35 -3.42 -27.78 -28.03
N ASP A 36 -2.79 -28.95 -27.85
CA ASP A 36 -3.47 -30.22 -27.59
C ASP A 36 -4.36 -30.13 -26.33
N ASP A 37 -3.86 -29.52 -25.26
CA ASP A 37 -4.62 -29.34 -24.02
C ASP A 37 -5.82 -28.38 -24.20
N LEU A 38 -5.69 -27.34 -25.02
CA LEU A 38 -6.78 -26.41 -25.36
C LEU A 38 -7.81 -27.04 -26.30
N ASP A 39 -7.39 -27.91 -27.24
CA ASP A 39 -8.26 -28.69 -28.10
C ASP A 39 -9.10 -29.70 -27.31
N ILE A 40 -8.48 -30.39 -26.35
CA ILE A 40 -9.19 -31.28 -25.42
C ILE A 40 -10.26 -30.52 -24.63
N ILE A 41 -9.95 -29.31 -24.16
CA ILE A 41 -10.89 -28.49 -23.38
C ILE A 41 -12.04 -27.99 -24.28
N GLN A 42 -11.75 -27.55 -25.51
CA GLN A 42 -12.76 -27.15 -26.48
C GLN A 42 -13.69 -28.32 -26.85
N GLY A 43 -13.14 -29.53 -27.01
CA GLY A 43 -13.93 -30.75 -27.25
C GLY A 43 -14.85 -31.10 -26.09
N ILE A 44 -14.38 -30.95 -24.85
CA ILE A 44 -15.21 -31.15 -23.64
C ILE A 44 -16.35 -30.12 -23.57
N LEU A 45 -16.09 -28.86 -23.93
CA LEU A 45 -17.09 -27.79 -23.91
C LEU A 45 -18.11 -27.92 -25.05
N ASN A 46 -17.68 -28.34 -26.24
CA ASN A 46 -18.56 -28.55 -27.39
C ASN A 46 -19.49 -29.77 -27.21
N GLY A 47 -19.14 -30.71 -26.32
CA GLY A 47 -19.97 -31.85 -25.96
C GLY A 47 -21.07 -31.56 -24.92
N LEU A 48 -21.17 -30.33 -24.41
CA LEU A 48 -22.22 -29.91 -23.47
C LEU A 48 -23.41 -29.32 -24.25
N GLY A 49 -24.41 -30.16 -24.54
CA GLY A 49 -25.66 -29.73 -25.15
C GLY A 49 -26.56 -28.92 -24.18
N PRO A 50 -27.63 -28.26 -24.67
CA PRO A 50 -28.50 -27.40 -23.87
C PRO A 50 -29.35 -28.15 -22.81
N GLU A 51 -29.46 -29.48 -22.92
CA GLU A 51 -30.31 -30.30 -22.06
C GLU A 51 -29.52 -31.48 -21.48
N GLU A 52 -28.88 -31.25 -20.33
CA GLU A 52 -28.72 -32.23 -19.24
C GLU A 52 -28.14 -31.48 -18.03
N LYS A 53 -28.92 -31.34 -16.96
CA LYS A 53 -28.48 -30.73 -15.69
C LYS A 53 -28.38 -31.84 -14.65
N THR A 54 -27.20 -32.42 -14.46
CA THR A 54 -26.94 -33.29 -13.30
C THR A 54 -25.58 -33.01 -12.65
N SER A 55 -25.37 -33.54 -11.44
CA SER A 55 -24.17 -33.32 -10.60
C SER A 55 -22.84 -33.71 -11.28
N ALA A 56 -22.88 -34.50 -12.35
CA ALA A 56 -21.72 -34.88 -13.15
C ALA A 56 -21.07 -33.71 -13.91
N ASP A 57 -21.85 -32.68 -14.26
CA ASP A 57 -21.37 -31.54 -15.05
C ASP A 57 -20.57 -30.54 -14.21
N ASN A 58 -20.92 -30.37 -12.93
CA ASN A 58 -20.12 -29.58 -11.99
C ASN A 58 -18.74 -30.20 -11.74
N TYR A 59 -18.65 -31.54 -11.74
CA TYR A 59 -17.36 -32.23 -11.61
C TYR A 59 -16.50 -32.07 -12.87
N LYS A 60 -17.09 -32.20 -14.07
CA LYS A 60 -16.40 -31.96 -15.35
C LYS A 60 -15.95 -30.50 -15.49
N LEU A 61 -16.81 -29.54 -15.18
CA LEU A 61 -16.51 -28.10 -15.25
C LEU A 61 -15.40 -27.72 -14.25
N SER A 62 -15.44 -28.26 -13.02
CA SER A 62 -14.38 -28.03 -12.03
C SER A 62 -13.02 -28.63 -12.46
N ARG A 63 -13.03 -29.77 -13.17
CA ARG A 63 -11.84 -30.38 -13.74
C ARG A 63 -11.27 -29.56 -14.89
N VAL A 64 -12.13 -29.03 -15.76
CA VAL A 64 -11.76 -28.10 -16.84
C VAL A 64 -11.17 -26.80 -16.27
N MET A 65 -11.81 -26.21 -15.25
CA MET A 65 -11.30 -25.00 -14.59
C MET A 65 -9.95 -25.24 -13.88
N LYS A 66 -9.77 -26.39 -13.23
CA LYS A 66 -8.47 -26.79 -12.66
C LYS A 66 -7.39 -26.99 -13.73
N LYS A 67 -7.77 -27.51 -14.91
CA LYS A 67 -6.84 -27.70 -16.04
C LYS A 67 -6.46 -26.37 -16.68
N LEU A 68 -7.42 -25.47 -16.91
CA LEU A 68 -7.21 -24.09 -17.34
C LEU A 68 -6.29 -23.33 -16.36
N HIS A 69 -6.57 -23.40 -15.05
CA HIS A 69 -5.74 -22.76 -14.04
C HIS A 69 -4.29 -23.29 -14.06
N ARG A 70 -4.09 -24.60 -14.23
CA ARG A 70 -2.75 -25.20 -14.39
C ARG A 70 -2.04 -24.72 -15.65
N ILE A 71 -2.76 -24.60 -16.76
CA ILE A 71 -2.23 -24.07 -18.02
C ILE A 71 -1.79 -22.62 -17.83
N THR A 72 -2.66 -21.74 -17.32
CA THR A 72 -2.33 -20.33 -17.03
C THR A 72 -1.15 -20.18 -16.07
N THR A 73 -1.07 -21.03 -15.04
CA THR A 73 0.05 -21.03 -14.09
C THR A 73 1.36 -21.44 -14.76
N ARG A 74 1.34 -22.42 -15.67
CA ARG A 74 2.50 -22.84 -16.46
C ARG A 74 2.92 -21.75 -17.45
N THR A 75 1.99 -21.08 -18.13
CA THR A 75 2.32 -19.96 -19.01
C THR A 75 2.95 -18.82 -18.21
N ASN A 76 2.39 -18.46 -17.06
CA ASN A 76 2.95 -17.43 -16.18
C ASN A 76 4.37 -17.78 -15.69
N ALA A 77 4.65 -19.05 -15.39
CA ALA A 77 5.99 -19.52 -15.02
C ALA A 77 6.99 -19.51 -16.18
N LEU A 78 6.53 -19.66 -17.44
CA LEU A 78 7.38 -19.53 -18.62
C LEU A 78 7.75 -18.07 -18.92
N PHE A 79 6.91 -17.10 -18.54
CA PHE A 79 7.19 -15.66 -18.64
C PHE A 79 7.99 -15.10 -17.45
N ASP A 80 8.14 -15.85 -16.34
CA ASP A 80 8.91 -15.43 -15.15
C ASP A 80 10.43 -15.32 -15.44
N ASN A 81 10.94 -15.95 -16.50
CA ASN A 81 12.38 -15.98 -16.82
C ASN A 81 12.89 -14.77 -17.64
N ASP A 82 12.02 -13.88 -18.12
CA ASP A 82 12.42 -12.77 -19.03
C ASP A 82 12.32 -11.37 -18.40
N HIS A 83 11.84 -11.24 -17.16
CA HIS A 83 11.60 -9.95 -16.49
C HIS A 83 12.78 -9.36 -15.69
N LEU A 84 14.01 -9.80 -15.98
CA LEU A 84 15.24 -9.05 -15.61
C LEU A 84 15.38 -7.71 -16.39
N GLY A 85 14.34 -7.31 -17.14
CA GLY A 85 14.27 -6.13 -17.99
C GLY A 85 13.95 -4.81 -17.30
N LYS A 86 13.90 -3.76 -18.13
CA LYS A 86 13.51 -2.39 -17.78
C LYS A 86 12.11 -2.37 -17.16
N ARG A 87 11.93 -1.62 -16.07
CA ARG A 87 10.68 -1.51 -15.32
C ARG A 87 10.11 -0.09 -15.40
N ILE A 88 8.79 -0.02 -15.52
CA ILE A 88 8.05 1.24 -15.63
C ILE A 88 6.98 1.24 -14.54
N PHE A 89 7.11 2.19 -13.63
CA PHE A 89 6.25 2.30 -12.46
C PHE A 89 5.09 3.24 -12.71
N LEU A 90 3.93 2.91 -12.18
CA LEU A 90 2.84 3.85 -11.95
C LEU A 90 2.66 4.03 -10.45
N ILE A 91 2.80 5.26 -9.95
CA ILE A 91 2.65 5.59 -8.54
C ILE A 91 1.43 6.48 -8.36
N THR A 92 0.54 6.11 -7.44
CA THR A 92 -0.47 7.03 -6.92
C THR A 92 -0.04 7.57 -5.57
N GLY A 93 -0.36 8.84 -5.29
CA GLY A 93 -0.02 9.46 -4.00
C GLY A 93 1.44 9.88 -3.91
N ALA A 94 2.09 10.12 -5.06
CA ALA A 94 3.47 10.61 -5.14
C ALA A 94 3.68 11.96 -4.43
N ASN A 95 2.61 12.72 -4.17
CA ASN A 95 2.66 13.98 -3.44
C ASN A 95 2.52 13.83 -1.91
N GLY A 96 2.33 12.60 -1.41
CA GLY A 96 2.41 12.27 0.01
C GLY A 96 3.84 12.01 0.48
N SER A 97 4.04 11.90 1.80
CA SER A 97 5.37 11.70 2.41
C SER A 97 6.04 10.41 1.92
N LEU A 98 5.35 9.26 2.00
CA LEU A 98 5.88 7.98 1.52
C LEU A 98 6.03 7.94 -0.02
N GLY A 99 5.03 8.46 -0.74
CA GLY A 99 5.00 8.40 -2.21
C GLY A 99 6.11 9.23 -2.86
N SER A 100 6.41 10.42 -2.33
CA SER A 100 7.49 11.28 -2.83
C SER A 100 8.87 10.67 -2.57
N GLN A 101 9.08 10.08 -1.39
CA GLN A 101 10.30 9.31 -1.10
C GLN A 101 10.43 8.08 -2.01
N THR A 102 9.31 7.38 -2.26
CA THR A 102 9.28 6.22 -3.15
C THR A 102 9.66 6.62 -4.58
N LEU A 103 9.13 7.75 -5.07
CA LEU A 103 9.47 8.31 -6.37
C LEU A 103 10.98 8.60 -6.50
N LEU A 104 11.55 9.37 -5.57
CA LEU A 104 12.97 9.75 -5.59
C LEU A 104 13.89 8.54 -5.56
N GLN A 105 13.59 7.57 -4.69
CA GLN A 105 14.43 6.39 -4.55
C GLN A 105 14.30 5.42 -5.73
N LEU A 106 13.12 5.29 -6.35
CA LEU A 106 12.94 4.48 -7.56
C LEU A 106 13.72 5.05 -8.75
N LEU A 107 13.81 6.38 -8.89
CA LEU A 107 14.58 7.01 -9.97
C LEU A 107 16.06 6.63 -9.95
N ASN A 108 16.59 6.35 -8.76
CA ASN A 108 17.99 5.93 -8.55
C ASN A 108 18.23 4.43 -8.82
N LYS A 109 17.18 3.65 -9.16
CA LYS A 109 17.33 2.22 -9.43
C LYS A 109 17.59 1.99 -10.93
N PRO A 110 18.68 1.29 -11.31
CA PRO A 110 19.12 1.20 -12.71
C PRO A 110 18.11 0.49 -13.63
N GLN A 111 17.33 -0.45 -13.09
CA GLN A 111 16.27 -1.15 -13.82
C GLN A 111 15.01 -0.30 -14.02
N VAL A 112 14.82 0.80 -13.28
CA VAL A 112 13.65 1.67 -13.46
C VAL A 112 13.95 2.65 -14.57
N THR A 113 13.12 2.67 -15.61
CA THR A 113 13.33 3.52 -16.79
C THR A 113 12.33 4.64 -16.92
N LYS A 114 11.14 4.52 -16.33
CA LYS A 114 10.11 5.56 -16.36
C LYS A 114 9.16 5.41 -15.18
N ILE A 115 8.60 6.53 -14.71
CA ILE A 115 7.62 6.58 -13.63
C ILE A 115 6.46 7.49 -14.03
N TYR A 116 5.25 6.95 -14.04
CA TYR A 116 4.00 7.68 -14.11
C TYR A 116 3.54 8.06 -12.70
N CYS A 117 3.22 9.33 -12.48
CA CYS A 117 2.66 9.83 -11.22
C CYS A 117 1.21 10.25 -11.45
N LEU A 118 0.26 9.52 -10.86
CA LEU A 118 -1.17 9.85 -10.93
C LEU A 118 -1.61 10.62 -9.68
N LEU A 119 -2.10 11.84 -9.90
CA LEU A 119 -2.48 12.78 -8.85
C LEU A 119 -3.89 13.32 -9.08
N ARG A 120 -4.74 13.39 -8.05
CA ARG A 120 -6.13 13.88 -8.20
C ARG A 120 -6.19 15.37 -8.55
N GLY A 121 -7.17 15.80 -9.33
CA GLY A 121 -7.44 17.23 -9.56
C GLY A 121 -6.52 17.91 -10.59
N PRO A 122 -6.81 19.17 -10.93
CA PRO A 122 -5.99 19.95 -11.87
C PRO A 122 -4.60 20.25 -11.28
N ASP A 123 -3.68 20.70 -12.12
CA ASP A 123 -2.35 21.21 -11.72
C ASP A 123 -1.47 20.20 -10.96
N ALA A 124 -1.61 18.91 -11.29
CA ALA A 124 -0.86 17.82 -10.68
C ALA A 124 0.65 18.09 -10.60
N HIS A 125 1.23 18.71 -11.64
CA HIS A 125 2.64 19.04 -11.69
C HIS A 125 3.05 20.09 -10.64
N ILE A 126 2.28 21.18 -10.53
CA ILE A 126 2.55 22.26 -9.56
C ILE A 126 2.41 21.69 -8.15
N ARG A 127 1.32 20.95 -7.89
CA ARG A 127 1.10 20.37 -6.56
C ARG A 127 2.20 19.40 -6.16
N LEU A 128 2.62 18.49 -7.04
CA LEU A 128 3.71 17.56 -6.74
C LEU A 128 5.00 18.30 -6.40
N ARG A 129 5.35 19.32 -7.19
CA ARG A 129 6.53 20.15 -6.98
C ARG A 129 6.47 20.87 -5.64
N THR A 130 5.38 21.57 -5.33
CA THR A 130 5.20 22.28 -4.06
C THR A 130 5.25 21.33 -2.86
N ASP A 131 4.60 20.17 -2.97
CA ASP A 131 4.58 19.16 -1.92
C ASP A 131 6.00 18.59 -1.67
N MET A 132 6.80 18.35 -2.71
CA MET A 132 8.19 17.92 -2.58
C MET A 132 9.12 19.02 -2.04
N GLU A 133 8.95 20.27 -2.49
CA GLU A 133 9.69 21.43 -1.98
C GLU A 133 9.45 21.65 -0.48
N SER A 134 8.18 21.53 -0.03
CA SER A 134 7.83 21.63 1.39
C SER A 134 8.53 20.58 2.27
N ARG A 135 8.97 19.48 1.64
CA ARG A 135 9.70 18.37 2.26
C ARG A 135 11.20 18.42 2.00
N LYS A 136 11.72 19.54 1.48
CA LYS A 136 13.15 19.74 1.16
C LYS A 136 13.72 18.67 0.22
N GLN A 137 12.88 18.14 -0.67
CA GLN A 137 13.26 17.13 -1.65
C GLN A 137 13.74 17.77 -2.95
N ASP A 138 14.58 17.07 -3.69
CA ASP A 138 15.04 17.51 -5.02
C ASP A 138 13.87 17.47 -6.02
N THR A 139 13.46 18.64 -6.50
CA THR A 139 12.38 18.78 -7.50
C THR A 139 12.89 18.95 -8.92
N ALA A 140 14.20 19.05 -9.14
CA ALA A 140 14.77 19.10 -10.49
C ALA A 140 14.50 17.79 -11.26
N VAL A 141 14.36 16.68 -10.53
CA VAL A 141 13.99 15.38 -11.11
C VAL A 141 12.66 15.44 -11.87
N LEU A 142 11.73 16.32 -11.48
CA LEU A 142 10.42 16.46 -12.12
C LEU A 142 10.50 17.09 -13.52
N ASP A 143 11.62 17.74 -13.84
CA ASP A 143 11.86 18.35 -15.15
C ASP A 143 12.33 17.33 -16.20
N ASP A 144 12.76 16.14 -15.80
CA ASP A 144 13.04 15.03 -16.71
C ASP A 144 11.74 14.36 -17.18
N LYS A 145 11.12 14.96 -18.19
CA LYS A 145 9.90 14.47 -18.84
C LYS A 145 10.09 13.15 -19.58
N THR A 146 11.31 12.64 -19.73
CA THR A 146 11.56 11.33 -20.34
C THR A 146 11.44 10.21 -19.31
N ARG A 147 11.79 10.53 -18.06
CA ARG A 147 11.77 9.62 -16.91
C ARG A 147 10.51 9.75 -16.07
N ILE A 148 9.90 10.93 -15.98
CA ILE A 148 8.74 11.19 -15.12
C ILE A 148 7.60 11.79 -15.95
N ILE A 149 6.44 11.13 -15.89
CA ILE A 149 5.21 11.61 -16.51
C ILE A 149 4.17 11.84 -15.42
N ILE A 150 3.77 13.10 -15.24
CA ILE A 150 2.78 13.48 -14.23
C ILE A 150 1.42 13.62 -14.90
N LEU A 151 0.45 12.86 -14.42
CA LEU A 151 -0.91 12.82 -14.96
C LEU A 151 -1.92 13.19 -13.86
N SER A 152 -2.84 14.10 -14.18
CA SER A 152 -4.04 14.30 -13.37
C SER A 152 -4.93 13.08 -13.49
N THR A 153 -5.49 12.57 -12.40
CA THR A 153 -6.37 11.39 -12.39
C THR A 153 -7.75 11.70 -11.82
N ASN A 154 -8.76 11.05 -12.39
CA ASN A 154 -10.10 10.94 -11.83
C ASN A 154 -10.42 9.47 -11.59
N PHE A 155 -10.49 9.05 -10.33
CA PHE A 155 -10.84 7.67 -9.98
C PHE A 155 -12.31 7.34 -10.18
N ASP A 156 -13.16 8.35 -10.44
CA ASP A 156 -14.54 8.11 -10.81
C ASP A 156 -14.72 7.65 -12.25
N ASP A 157 -13.68 7.80 -13.07
CA ASP A 157 -13.65 7.49 -14.49
C ASP A 157 -12.95 6.14 -14.75
N ASP A 158 -13.52 5.35 -15.67
CA ASP A 158 -13.06 4.00 -16.00
C ASP A 158 -11.67 3.95 -16.66
N GLN A 159 -11.21 5.07 -17.21
CA GLN A 159 -9.88 5.27 -17.78
C GLN A 159 -9.03 6.17 -16.88
N LEU A 160 -9.36 6.26 -15.59
CA LEU A 160 -8.61 7.05 -14.59
C LEU A 160 -8.55 8.55 -14.94
N GLY A 161 -9.53 9.04 -15.73
CA GLY A 161 -9.59 10.41 -16.24
C GLY A 161 -8.59 10.70 -17.36
N GLN A 162 -8.03 9.66 -17.99
CA GLN A 162 -7.12 9.79 -19.13
C GLN A 162 -7.86 9.74 -20.45
N THR A 163 -7.20 10.23 -21.51
CA THR A 163 -7.64 9.93 -22.87
C THR A 163 -7.38 8.46 -23.21
N THR A 164 -8.12 7.92 -24.18
CA THR A 164 -7.92 6.53 -24.66
C THR A 164 -6.47 6.24 -25.02
N ASN A 165 -5.78 7.19 -25.67
CA ASN A 165 -4.38 7.01 -26.07
C ASN A 165 -3.44 6.90 -24.88
N ILE A 166 -3.62 7.76 -23.86
CA ILE A 166 -2.80 7.71 -22.64
C ILE A 166 -3.11 6.43 -21.86
N TYR A 167 -4.38 6.06 -21.72
CA TYR A 167 -4.77 4.84 -21.02
C TYR A 167 -4.19 3.59 -21.70
N GLN A 168 -4.27 3.49 -23.02
CA GLN A 168 -3.64 2.42 -23.79
C GLN A 168 -2.11 2.43 -23.64
N GLN A 169 -1.48 3.60 -23.61
CA GLN A 169 -0.06 3.70 -23.34
C GLN A 169 0.26 3.10 -21.97
N LEU A 170 -0.49 3.46 -20.91
CA LEU A 170 -0.31 2.85 -19.58
C LEU A 170 -0.45 1.32 -19.63
N GLN A 171 -1.45 0.80 -20.35
CA GLN A 171 -1.63 -0.65 -20.53
C GLN A 171 -0.46 -1.32 -21.26
N CYS A 172 0.18 -0.63 -22.21
CA CYS A 172 1.31 -1.16 -22.96
C CYS A 172 2.59 -1.21 -22.14
N GLU A 173 2.95 -0.14 -21.43
CA GLU A 173 4.31 0.00 -20.91
C GLU A 173 4.46 -0.16 -19.40
N VAL A 174 3.43 0.06 -18.59
CA VAL A 174 3.53 -0.05 -17.13
C VAL A 174 3.71 -1.51 -16.74
N THR A 175 4.73 -1.78 -15.90
CA THR A 175 5.03 -3.10 -15.37
C THR A 175 4.56 -3.26 -13.93
N ASP A 176 4.60 -2.19 -13.15
CA ASP A 176 4.35 -2.20 -11.71
C ASP A 176 3.49 -1.00 -11.31
N ILE A 177 2.48 -1.23 -10.48
CA ILE A 177 1.62 -0.19 -9.89
C ILE A 177 1.88 -0.14 -8.38
N ILE A 178 2.36 1.00 -7.88
CA ILE A 178 2.42 1.29 -6.44
C ILE A 178 1.24 2.18 -6.07
N HIS A 179 0.25 1.60 -5.39
CA HIS A 179 -0.92 2.32 -4.93
C HIS A 179 -0.74 2.81 -3.49
N SER A 180 -0.19 4.02 -3.33
CA SER A 180 0.00 4.68 -2.03
C SER A 180 -1.07 5.72 -1.71
N ALA A 181 -1.84 6.19 -2.70
CA ALA A 181 -2.89 7.18 -2.47
C ALA A 181 -4.03 6.60 -1.61
N TRP A 182 -4.17 7.07 -0.37
CA TRP A 182 -5.29 6.74 0.50
C TRP A 182 -5.60 7.94 1.40
N LYS A 183 -6.88 8.19 1.68
CA LYS A 183 -7.27 9.21 2.65
C LYS A 183 -6.84 8.76 4.05
N MET A 184 -6.21 9.65 4.81
CA MET A 184 -5.78 9.35 6.18
C MET A 184 -6.63 10.19 7.13
N ASP A 185 -7.78 9.62 7.52
CA ASP A 185 -8.73 10.27 8.42
C ASP A 185 -9.43 9.20 9.27
N PHE A 186 -9.12 9.19 10.57
CA PHE A 186 -9.63 8.19 11.51
C PHE A 186 -11.06 8.48 11.97
N ASN A 187 -11.60 9.66 11.65
CA ASN A 187 -12.95 10.07 12.04
C ASN A 187 -14.01 9.69 11.01
N LEU A 188 -13.61 9.26 9.81
CA LEU A 188 -14.53 8.82 8.75
C LEU A 188 -15.06 7.41 8.98
N THR A 189 -16.20 7.14 8.35
CA THR A 189 -16.82 5.81 8.30
C THR A 189 -16.32 5.01 7.09
N ILE A 190 -16.53 3.70 7.09
CA ILE A 190 -16.19 2.83 5.93
C ILE A 190 -16.88 3.29 4.64
N ASN A 191 -18.12 3.83 4.72
CA ASN A 191 -18.87 4.28 3.55
C ASN A 191 -18.23 5.50 2.89
N ASP A 192 -17.60 6.38 3.67
CA ASP A 192 -16.86 7.52 3.13
C ASP A 192 -15.63 7.05 2.33
N PHE A 193 -14.98 6.00 2.80
CA PHE A 193 -13.82 5.39 2.13
C PHE A 193 -14.18 4.61 0.87
N ASP A 194 -15.40 4.09 0.75
CA ASP A 194 -15.86 3.40 -0.45
C ASP A 194 -15.82 4.34 -1.67
N ARG A 195 -16.44 5.52 -1.51
CA ARG A 195 -16.42 6.57 -2.53
C ARG A 195 -15.02 7.09 -2.81
N GLU A 196 -14.27 7.38 -1.76
CA GLU A 196 -13.01 8.11 -1.88
C GLU A 196 -11.83 7.23 -2.29
N CYS A 197 -11.79 5.95 -1.90
CA CYS A 197 -10.59 5.12 -2.02
C CYS A 197 -10.84 3.78 -2.73
N LEU A 198 -11.88 3.04 -2.35
CA LEU A 198 -12.11 1.67 -2.86
C LEU A 198 -12.41 1.64 -4.37
N LYS A 199 -13.15 2.64 -4.88
CA LYS A 199 -13.38 2.77 -6.32
C LYS A 199 -12.08 2.95 -7.11
N GLY A 200 -11.17 3.82 -6.63
CA GLY A 200 -9.88 4.03 -7.27
C GLY A 200 -9.00 2.79 -7.26
N LEU A 201 -8.99 2.04 -6.15
CA LEU A 201 -8.33 0.75 -6.05
C LEU A 201 -8.84 -0.23 -7.13
N TYR A 202 -10.16 -0.35 -7.28
CA TYR A 202 -10.76 -1.20 -8.30
C TYR A 202 -10.30 -0.83 -9.72
N GLN A 203 -10.33 0.47 -10.08
CA GLN A 203 -9.92 0.92 -11.41
C GLN A 203 -8.43 0.65 -11.70
N LEU A 204 -7.56 0.79 -10.69
CA LEU A 204 -6.14 0.49 -10.84
C LEU A 204 -5.87 -1.03 -10.96
N LEU A 205 -6.61 -1.86 -10.22
CA LEU A 205 -6.55 -3.32 -10.37
C LEU A 205 -7.07 -3.77 -11.75
N LYS A 206 -8.08 -3.08 -12.29
CA LYS A 206 -8.58 -3.28 -13.67
C LYS A 206 -7.53 -2.86 -14.70
N LEU A 207 -6.82 -1.75 -14.49
CA LEU A 207 -5.67 -1.40 -15.34
C LEU A 207 -4.60 -2.49 -15.30
N ALA A 208 -4.25 -2.97 -14.10
CA ALA A 208 -3.23 -4.02 -13.92
C ALA A 208 -3.60 -5.33 -14.64
N SER A 209 -4.88 -5.70 -14.67
CA SER A 209 -5.37 -6.91 -15.34
C SER A 209 -5.50 -6.78 -16.86
N THR A 210 -5.52 -5.55 -17.38
CA THR A 210 -5.71 -5.25 -18.81
C THR A 210 -4.42 -4.84 -19.50
N SER A 211 -3.26 -5.21 -18.94
CA SER A 211 -1.97 -4.99 -19.60
C SER A 211 -1.95 -5.61 -21.00
N LEU A 212 -1.47 -4.84 -21.97
CA LEU A 212 -1.29 -5.26 -23.36
C LEU A 212 0.05 -5.97 -23.58
N SER A 213 0.98 -5.86 -22.62
CA SER A 213 2.27 -6.58 -22.60
C SER A 213 2.15 -8.05 -22.22
N HIS A 214 0.97 -8.66 -22.42
CA HIS A 214 0.73 -10.10 -22.28
C HIS A 214 0.88 -10.70 -20.87
N VAL A 215 1.30 -9.89 -19.91
CA VAL A 215 1.60 -10.21 -18.51
C VAL A 215 0.91 -9.15 -17.63
N PRO A 216 -0.01 -9.52 -16.70
CA PRO A 216 -0.60 -8.58 -15.77
C PRO A 216 0.44 -7.80 -14.97
N MET A 217 0.21 -6.49 -14.77
CA MET A 217 1.10 -5.62 -14.00
C MET A 217 1.18 -6.09 -12.55
N HIS A 218 2.35 -5.96 -11.92
CA HIS A 218 2.47 -6.23 -10.49
C HIS A 218 1.83 -5.10 -9.69
N PHE A 219 0.92 -5.44 -8.78
CA PHE A 219 0.23 -4.47 -7.95
C PHE A 219 0.79 -4.46 -6.52
N HIS A 220 1.33 -3.32 -6.10
CA HIS A 220 1.88 -3.09 -4.77
C HIS A 220 0.93 -2.19 -3.98
N PHE A 221 0.19 -2.78 -3.04
CA PHE A 221 -0.79 -2.06 -2.23
C PHE A 221 -0.21 -1.63 -0.89
N ILE A 222 -0.18 -0.32 -0.64
CA ILE A 222 0.22 0.24 0.65
C ILE A 222 -0.96 0.13 1.62
N SER A 223 -0.98 -0.94 2.41
CA SER A 223 -1.92 -1.17 3.51
C SER A 223 -1.41 -0.55 4.81
N SER A 224 -2.05 -0.89 5.93
CA SER A 224 -1.70 -0.40 7.26
C SER A 224 -1.84 -1.52 8.30
N VAL A 225 -1.06 -1.44 9.37
CA VAL A 225 -1.27 -2.28 10.57
C VAL A 225 -2.70 -2.16 11.11
N SER A 226 -3.39 -1.03 10.90
CA SER A 226 -4.79 -0.85 11.30
C SER A 226 -5.77 -1.81 10.61
N ALA A 227 -5.39 -2.43 9.49
CA ALA A 227 -6.18 -3.48 8.83
C ALA A 227 -6.22 -4.78 9.65
N ALA A 228 -5.22 -5.00 10.52
CA ALA A 228 -4.97 -6.26 11.22
C ALA A 228 -4.74 -6.12 12.73
N GLY A 229 -4.80 -4.89 13.26
CA GLY A 229 -4.31 -4.54 14.60
C GLY A 229 -5.35 -4.64 15.72
N SER A 230 -6.46 -5.35 15.54
CA SER A 230 -7.45 -5.49 16.61
C SER A 230 -6.97 -6.39 17.76
N VAL A 231 -7.48 -6.10 18.97
CA VAL A 231 -7.12 -6.65 20.30
C VAL A 231 -7.24 -8.19 20.41
N VAL A 232 -7.76 -8.88 19.40
CA VAL A 232 -8.00 -10.33 19.41
C VAL A 232 -6.71 -11.14 19.16
N ILE A 233 -5.64 -10.53 18.64
CA ILE A 233 -4.44 -11.24 18.19
C ILE A 233 -3.19 -10.70 18.89
N ASP A 234 -2.55 -11.52 19.73
CA ASP A 234 -1.31 -11.15 20.45
C ASP A 234 -0.13 -10.85 19.50
N LYS A 235 0.06 -11.70 18.47
CA LYS A 235 1.09 -11.52 17.44
C LYS A 235 0.52 -11.70 16.03
N VAL A 236 0.44 -10.61 15.26
CA VAL A 236 -0.05 -10.59 13.88
C VAL A 236 1.03 -11.14 12.94
N LYS A 237 0.71 -12.22 12.23
CA LYS A 237 1.61 -12.84 11.24
C LYS A 237 1.55 -12.12 9.90
N GLU A 238 2.64 -12.22 9.16
CA GLU A 238 2.78 -11.69 7.80
C GLU A 238 2.03 -12.59 6.80
N GLU A 239 0.72 -12.71 6.94
CA GLU A 239 -0.14 -13.55 6.12
C GLU A 239 -1.46 -12.84 5.76
N PRO A 240 -2.18 -13.31 4.71
CA PRO A 240 -3.48 -12.75 4.36
C PRO A 240 -4.46 -12.80 5.54
N LEU A 241 -5.25 -11.74 5.70
CA LEU A 241 -6.19 -11.65 6.80
C LEU A 241 -7.35 -12.62 6.63
N SER A 242 -7.76 -13.24 7.74
CA SER A 242 -8.98 -14.04 7.77
C SER A 242 -10.22 -13.14 7.57
N ARG A 243 -11.36 -13.74 7.26
CA ARG A 243 -12.65 -13.03 7.13
C ARG A 243 -13.41 -12.88 8.44
N GLN A 244 -12.75 -13.07 9.57
CA GLN A 244 -13.38 -13.01 10.88
C GLN A 244 -13.69 -11.55 11.26
N LYS A 245 -14.71 -11.37 12.11
CA LYS A 245 -15.04 -10.05 12.64
C LYS A 245 -13.96 -9.61 13.64
N GLY A 246 -13.74 -8.30 13.71
CA GLY A 246 -12.82 -7.72 14.68
C GLY A 246 -11.34 -8.01 14.39
N ILE A 247 -10.95 -8.13 13.12
CA ILE A 247 -9.54 -8.17 12.69
C ILE A 247 -8.97 -6.75 12.53
N ALA A 248 -9.72 -5.88 11.87
CA ALA A 248 -9.36 -4.48 11.69
C ALA A 248 -9.66 -3.66 12.95
N LEU A 249 -8.93 -2.55 13.14
CA LEU A 249 -9.28 -1.57 14.16
C LEU A 249 -10.72 -1.07 13.95
N PRO A 250 -11.48 -0.78 15.03
CA PRO A 250 -12.89 -0.43 14.97
C PRO A 250 -13.14 1.03 14.50
N ASN A 251 -12.41 1.49 13.49
CA ASN A 251 -12.58 2.78 12.84
C ASN A 251 -12.67 2.61 11.31
N GLY A 252 -13.20 3.62 10.61
CA GLY A 252 -13.42 3.51 9.16
C GLY A 252 -12.12 3.35 8.37
N TYR A 253 -11.02 3.94 8.83
CA TYR A 253 -9.72 3.81 8.19
C TYR A 253 -9.21 2.36 8.20
N GLY A 254 -9.15 1.72 9.38
CA GLY A 254 -8.72 0.32 9.53
C GLY A 254 -9.62 -0.64 8.75
N GLN A 255 -10.94 -0.45 8.86
CA GLN A 255 -11.92 -1.23 8.09
C GLN A 255 -11.74 -1.07 6.57
N SER A 256 -11.41 0.14 6.09
CA SER A 256 -11.20 0.40 4.65
C SER A 256 -9.96 -0.31 4.13
N LYS A 257 -8.85 -0.30 4.89
CA LYS A 257 -7.62 -1.01 4.52
C LYS A 257 -7.82 -2.52 4.54
N TYR A 258 -8.54 -3.04 5.53
CA TYR A 258 -8.94 -4.44 5.57
C TYR A 258 -9.77 -4.86 4.35
N ALA A 259 -10.79 -4.07 3.99
CA ALA A 259 -11.59 -4.32 2.79
C ALA A 259 -10.74 -4.28 1.51
N ALA A 260 -9.84 -3.31 1.41
CA ALA A 260 -8.91 -3.16 0.29
C ALA A 260 -7.99 -4.38 0.12
N GLU A 261 -7.44 -4.95 1.20
CA GLU A 261 -6.64 -6.19 1.13
C GLU A 261 -7.47 -7.33 0.53
N HIS A 262 -8.71 -7.53 0.97
CA HIS A 262 -9.60 -8.57 0.41
C HIS A 262 -9.93 -8.34 -1.07
N ILE A 263 -10.10 -7.08 -1.49
CA ILE A 263 -10.28 -6.72 -2.91
C ILE A 263 -9.03 -7.07 -3.73
N CYS A 264 -7.84 -6.77 -3.21
CA CYS A 264 -6.60 -7.13 -3.89
C CYS A 264 -6.45 -8.66 -4.03
N TRP A 265 -6.75 -9.42 -2.97
CA TRP A 265 -6.77 -10.88 -3.05
C TRP A 265 -7.81 -11.42 -4.03
N ALA A 266 -8.98 -10.79 -4.11
CA ALA A 266 -9.98 -11.12 -5.11
C ALA A 266 -9.45 -10.87 -6.53
N ALA A 267 -8.80 -9.74 -6.79
CA ALA A 267 -8.19 -9.46 -8.09
C ALA A 267 -7.07 -10.45 -8.44
N MET A 268 -6.24 -10.85 -7.48
CA MET A 268 -5.25 -11.90 -7.71
C MET A 268 -5.90 -13.24 -8.08
N ASN A 269 -6.94 -13.65 -7.35
CA ASN A 269 -7.61 -14.94 -7.59
C ASN A 269 -8.46 -14.96 -8.87
N HIS A 270 -9.10 -13.84 -9.22
CA HIS A 270 -10.06 -13.77 -10.32
C HIS A 270 -9.48 -13.18 -11.60
N TRP A 271 -8.51 -12.26 -11.50
CA TRP A 271 -7.90 -11.56 -12.63
C TRP A 271 -6.42 -11.89 -12.81
N SER A 272 -5.85 -12.78 -11.99
CA SER A 272 -4.44 -13.18 -12.05
C SER A 272 -3.46 -12.01 -11.95
N VAL A 273 -3.86 -10.91 -11.29
CA VAL A 273 -2.99 -9.77 -10.99
C VAL A 273 -2.08 -10.16 -9.83
N PRO A 274 -0.74 -10.19 -9.99
CA PRO A 274 0.17 -10.37 -8.86
C PRO A 274 -0.01 -9.20 -7.89
N VAL A 275 -0.15 -9.50 -6.60
CA VAL A 275 -0.39 -8.50 -5.56
C VAL A 275 0.61 -8.70 -4.42
N ASP A 276 1.26 -7.63 -3.99
CA ASP A 276 1.96 -7.56 -2.71
C ASP A 276 1.28 -6.53 -1.80
N ILE A 277 1.08 -6.90 -0.53
CA ILE A 277 0.45 -6.08 0.50
C ILE A 277 1.51 -5.60 1.48
N TYR A 278 1.62 -4.30 1.68
CA TYR A 278 2.58 -3.68 2.58
C TYR A 278 1.84 -3.02 3.75
N ARG A 279 1.80 -3.66 4.92
CA ARG A 279 1.19 -3.09 6.12
C ARG A 279 2.20 -2.20 6.83
N PHE A 280 2.10 -0.91 6.60
CA PHE A 280 2.91 0.08 7.31
C PHE A 280 2.38 0.32 8.72
N GLY A 281 3.28 0.38 9.70
CA GLY A 281 2.98 0.99 10.99
C GLY A 281 3.04 2.52 10.90
N GLN A 282 3.24 3.18 12.04
CA GLN A 282 3.41 4.63 12.06
C GLN A 282 4.68 5.03 11.31
N ILE A 283 4.48 5.74 10.20
CA ILE A 283 5.58 6.37 9.45
C ILE A 283 5.96 7.66 10.19
N SER A 284 7.25 7.84 10.42
CA SER A 284 7.82 9.04 11.02
C SER A 284 8.57 9.87 9.99
N GLY A 285 9.10 11.01 10.43
CA GLY A 285 9.87 11.90 9.57
C GLY A 285 11.08 11.24 8.94
N ASP A 286 11.61 11.92 7.93
CA ASP A 286 12.84 11.51 7.26
C ASP A 286 14.01 11.49 8.25
N SER A 287 14.76 10.39 8.30
CA SER A 287 15.82 10.22 9.29
C SER A 287 17.01 11.15 9.08
N GLU A 288 17.18 11.73 7.89
CA GLU A 288 18.32 12.56 7.52
C GLU A 288 17.96 14.05 7.54
N THR A 289 16.83 14.42 6.96
CA THR A 289 16.39 15.83 6.88
C THR A 289 15.57 16.27 8.08
N GLY A 290 14.97 15.33 8.83
CA GLY A 290 14.08 15.61 9.95
C GLY A 290 12.66 16.02 9.54
N VAL A 291 12.37 16.07 8.25
CA VAL A 291 11.07 16.51 7.73
C VAL A 291 10.00 15.54 8.18
N TRP A 292 9.10 16.01 9.05
CA TRP A 292 7.90 15.30 9.47
C TRP A 292 6.72 16.27 9.48
N ASN A 293 5.70 15.98 8.67
CA ASN A 293 4.50 16.80 8.51
C ASN A 293 3.81 17.08 9.85
N THR A 294 3.84 18.34 10.30
CA THR A 294 3.36 18.77 11.62
C THR A 294 1.86 18.62 11.84
N ARG A 295 1.10 18.33 10.78
CA ARG A 295 -0.34 18.07 10.83
C ARG A 295 -0.69 16.59 11.01
N GLU A 296 0.29 15.69 10.95
CA GLU A 296 0.05 14.27 11.26
C GLU A 296 -0.15 14.09 12.76
N MET A 297 -0.96 13.10 13.15
CA MET A 297 -1.43 12.88 14.52
C MET A 297 -0.31 12.97 15.58
N ILE A 298 0.80 12.25 15.39
CA ILE A 298 1.88 12.17 16.37
C ILE A 298 2.65 13.50 16.47
N SER A 299 3.09 14.06 15.34
CA SER A 299 3.79 15.34 15.32
C SER A 299 2.91 16.47 15.81
N LEU A 300 1.61 16.46 15.49
CA LEU A 300 0.65 17.46 15.93
C LEU A 300 0.46 17.39 17.46
N MET A 301 0.29 16.19 18.00
CA MET A 301 0.24 15.95 19.44
C MET A 301 1.49 16.47 20.14
N ILE A 302 2.69 16.19 19.62
CA ILE A 302 3.95 16.65 20.23
C ILE A 302 4.10 18.17 20.11
N CYS A 303 3.86 18.74 18.92
CA CYS A 303 4.03 20.16 18.65
C CYS A 303 3.08 21.02 19.49
N VAL A 304 1.79 20.71 19.47
CA VAL A 304 0.77 21.42 20.25
C VAL A 304 0.94 21.12 21.74
N GLY A 305 1.17 19.86 22.10
CA GLY A 305 1.33 19.44 23.49
C GLY A 305 2.49 20.17 24.17
N CYS A 306 3.66 20.19 23.53
CA CYS A 306 4.83 20.88 24.09
C CYS A 306 4.77 22.40 23.91
N GLY A 307 4.22 22.89 22.79
CA GLY A 307 4.31 24.30 22.41
C GLY A 307 3.15 25.18 22.92
N GLU A 308 1.92 24.73 22.78
CA GLU A 308 0.71 25.50 23.14
C GLU A 308 0.16 25.11 24.50
N MET A 309 0.09 23.81 24.80
CA MET A 309 -0.52 23.30 26.03
C MET A 309 0.49 23.18 27.18
N GLY A 310 1.77 23.02 26.87
CA GLY A 310 2.83 22.75 27.87
C GLY A 310 2.65 21.41 28.60
N MET A 311 1.98 20.43 27.99
CA MET A 311 1.72 19.12 28.57
C MET A 311 1.60 18.00 27.53
N LEU A 312 2.00 16.79 27.91
CA LEU A 312 1.81 15.54 27.17
C LEU A 312 1.18 14.47 28.08
N PRO A 313 0.41 13.52 27.52
CA PRO A 313 -0.15 12.42 28.29
C PRO A 313 0.95 11.48 28.83
N GLU A 314 0.71 10.90 30.00
CA GLU A 314 1.62 9.96 30.66
C GLU A 314 1.62 8.56 30.04
N ASP A 315 0.48 8.15 29.49
CA ASP A 315 0.31 6.87 28.83
C ASP A 315 0.49 7.01 27.32
N GLY A 316 1.12 5.99 26.74
CA GLY A 316 1.24 5.86 25.30
C GLY A 316 1.61 4.44 24.91
N GLU A 317 1.36 4.12 23.65
CA GLU A 317 1.69 2.82 23.09
C GLU A 317 3.21 2.60 22.97
N GLN A 318 3.61 1.34 22.74
CA GLN A 318 4.96 1.04 22.31
C GLN A 318 5.27 1.74 20.98
N ILE A 319 6.44 2.35 20.89
CA ILE A 319 6.85 3.14 19.73
C ILE A 319 7.81 2.33 18.89
N ASN A 320 7.43 2.09 17.65
CA ASN A 320 8.26 1.43 16.64
C ASN A 320 8.14 2.12 15.28
N TRP A 321 8.17 3.46 15.31
CA TRP A 321 7.97 4.29 14.12
C TRP A 321 9.06 4.06 13.08
N ILE A 322 8.65 3.90 11.82
CA ILE A 322 9.56 3.70 10.69
C ILE A 322 9.85 5.05 10.03
N PRO A 323 11.11 5.52 9.94
CA PRO A 323 11.43 6.72 9.16
C PRO A 323 11.01 6.55 7.70
N VAL A 324 10.40 7.58 7.11
CA VAL A 324 9.78 7.48 5.77
C VAL A 324 10.75 7.03 4.68
N ASN A 325 12.01 7.45 4.74
CA ASN A 325 13.07 7.06 3.81
C ASN A 325 13.40 5.56 3.91
N TYR A 326 13.48 5.00 5.12
CA TYR A 326 13.67 3.55 5.35
C TYR A 326 12.45 2.74 4.92
N GLY A 327 11.25 3.26 5.21
CA GLY A 327 9.99 2.64 4.77
C GLY A 327 9.87 2.57 3.24
N ALA A 328 10.25 3.65 2.54
CA ALA A 328 10.29 3.69 1.09
C ALA A 328 11.33 2.71 0.52
N THR A 329 12.54 2.66 1.08
CA THR A 329 13.56 1.70 0.64
C THR A 329 13.08 0.26 0.83
N CYS A 330 12.47 -0.06 1.98
CA CYS A 330 11.90 -1.38 2.26
C CYS A 330 10.85 -1.78 1.21
N LEU A 331 9.90 -0.90 0.93
CA LEU A 331 8.90 -1.09 -0.12
C LEU A 331 9.56 -1.37 -1.48
N ILE A 332 10.52 -0.54 -1.86
CA ILE A 332 11.19 -0.59 -3.16
C ILE A 332 12.01 -1.87 -3.31
N ASP A 333 12.79 -2.24 -2.29
CA ASP A 333 13.60 -3.47 -2.32
C ASP A 333 12.72 -4.69 -2.48
N ILE A 334 11.57 -4.74 -1.79
CA ILE A 334 10.62 -5.84 -1.95
C ILE A 334 9.98 -5.79 -3.33
N ALA A 335 9.49 -4.63 -3.79
CA ALA A 335 8.86 -4.50 -5.11
C ALA A 335 9.82 -4.83 -6.27
N ILE A 336 11.12 -4.53 -6.12
CA ILE A 336 12.17 -4.88 -7.08
C ILE A 336 12.50 -6.34 -7.06
N ASN A 337 12.69 -6.89 -5.88
CA ASN A 337 13.15 -8.25 -5.75
C ASN A 337 11.98 -9.24 -5.66
N SER A 338 10.72 -8.78 -5.75
CA SER A 338 9.52 -9.55 -5.41
C SER A 338 9.52 -10.91 -6.11
N SER A 339 9.13 -11.91 -5.34
CA SER A 339 9.30 -13.32 -5.70
C SER A 339 8.47 -13.65 -6.92
N ALA A 340 8.89 -14.69 -7.64
CA ALA A 340 8.23 -15.24 -8.82
C ALA A 340 6.71 -15.10 -8.75
N ARG A 341 6.05 -14.84 -9.89
CA ARG A 341 4.60 -14.59 -9.94
C ARG A 341 3.78 -15.76 -9.34
N THR A 342 4.41 -16.91 -9.17
CA THR A 342 3.94 -18.14 -8.53
C THR A 342 4.03 -18.19 -6.99
N ALA A 343 4.59 -17.17 -6.32
CA ALA A 343 4.69 -17.13 -4.86
C ALA A 343 3.32 -17.23 -4.19
N SER A 344 3.23 -17.99 -3.10
CA SER A 344 1.99 -18.17 -2.36
C SER A 344 1.50 -16.84 -1.77
N PRO A 345 0.19 -16.69 -1.49
CA PRO A 345 -0.33 -15.47 -0.85
C PRO A 345 0.35 -15.13 0.47
N SER A 346 0.83 -16.14 1.21
CA SER A 346 1.58 -15.93 2.45
C SER A 346 2.94 -15.27 2.22
N GLU A 347 3.58 -15.41 1.06
CA GLU A 347 4.88 -14.76 0.78
C GLU A 347 4.73 -13.29 0.38
N ARG A 348 3.50 -12.81 0.18
CA ARG A 348 3.15 -11.52 -0.45
C ARG A 348 2.66 -10.45 0.53
N VAL A 349 2.75 -10.72 1.83
CA VAL A 349 2.31 -9.79 2.89
C VAL A 349 3.52 -9.32 3.68
N HIS A 350 3.74 -8.02 3.78
CA HIS A 350 4.94 -7.48 4.43
C HIS A 350 4.54 -6.49 5.51
N HIS A 351 5.03 -6.70 6.73
CA HIS A 351 4.89 -5.73 7.80
C HIS A 351 6.10 -4.79 7.80
N ILE A 352 5.86 -3.49 7.68
CA ILE A 352 6.92 -2.47 7.62
C ILE A 352 6.82 -1.59 8.86
N GLN A 353 7.62 -1.92 9.86
CA GLN A 353 7.78 -1.21 11.13
C GLN A 353 9.25 -1.25 11.57
N ASN A 354 9.64 -0.32 12.42
CA ASN A 354 10.98 -0.35 12.99
C ASN A 354 11.11 -1.56 13.94
N PRO A 355 12.13 -2.42 13.80
CA PRO A 355 12.32 -3.54 14.72
C PRO A 355 12.75 -3.09 16.11
N HIS A 356 13.23 -1.85 16.26
CA HIS A 356 13.64 -1.27 17.53
C HIS A 356 12.46 -0.57 18.20
N VAL A 357 11.96 -1.17 19.28
CA VAL A 357 10.85 -0.65 20.07
C VAL A 357 11.38 0.19 21.23
N ILE A 358 10.81 1.38 21.43
CA ILE A 358 11.00 2.18 22.65
C ILE A 358 9.67 2.36 23.38
N THR A 359 9.73 2.67 24.67
CA THR A 359 8.55 3.02 25.45
C THR A 359 8.17 4.50 25.28
N TRP A 360 6.91 4.81 25.54
CA TRP A 360 6.43 6.19 25.62
C TRP A 360 7.24 7.04 26.61
N SER A 361 7.59 6.48 27.77
CA SER A 361 8.43 7.16 28.77
C SER A 361 9.85 7.44 28.26
N GLN A 362 10.41 6.61 27.39
CA GLN A 362 11.70 6.89 26.74
C GLN A 362 11.58 8.06 25.76
N LEU A 363 10.52 8.11 24.95
CA LEU A 363 10.25 9.26 24.09
C LEU A 363 10.15 10.56 24.90
N ILE A 364 9.39 10.57 26.00
CA ILE A 364 9.29 11.74 26.90
C ILE A 364 10.68 12.20 27.36
N LYS A 365 11.57 11.26 27.74
CA LYS A 365 12.95 11.59 28.13
C LYS A 365 13.74 12.21 26.97
N TYR A 366 13.61 11.70 25.75
CA TYR A 366 14.28 12.26 24.58
C TYR A 366 13.77 13.67 24.25
N LEU A 367 12.46 13.91 24.31
CA LEU A 367 11.86 15.24 24.10
C LEU A 367 12.38 16.25 25.14
N LYS A 368 12.42 15.88 26.42
CA LYS A 368 12.99 16.74 27.48
C LYS A 368 14.48 17.00 27.30
N SER A 369 15.25 15.96 26.94
CA SER A 369 16.70 16.07 26.69
C SER A 369 17.02 16.89 25.43
N ALA A 370 16.06 17.02 24.52
CA ALA A 370 16.12 17.92 23.37
C ALA A 370 15.75 19.38 23.70
N GLY A 371 15.47 19.69 24.98
CA GLY A 371 15.23 21.05 25.46
C GLY A 371 13.75 21.44 25.55
N LEU A 372 12.81 20.54 25.26
CA LEU A 372 11.38 20.84 25.38
C LEU A 372 10.93 20.85 26.84
N GLN A 373 10.10 21.84 27.19
CA GLN A 373 9.55 22.03 28.53
C GLN A 373 8.06 21.73 28.52
N PHE A 374 7.65 20.68 29.23
CA PHE A 374 6.24 20.30 29.35
C PHE A 374 6.01 19.44 30.60
N LYS A 375 4.77 19.44 31.10
CA LYS A 375 4.31 18.53 32.14
C LYS A 375 3.87 17.21 31.55
N VAL A 376 4.03 16.13 32.30
CA VAL A 376 3.43 14.83 31.97
C VAL A 376 2.21 14.70 32.86
N VAL A 377 1.04 14.47 32.27
CA VAL A 377 -0.26 14.49 32.97
C VAL A 377 -1.06 13.23 32.65
N PRO A 378 -2.04 12.84 33.50
CA PRO A 378 -2.99 11.80 33.16
C PRO A 378 -3.66 12.08 31.81
N THR A 379 -3.91 11.02 31.05
CA THR A 379 -4.45 11.12 29.69
C THR A 379 -5.81 11.83 29.67
N GLU A 380 -6.66 11.60 30.67
CA GLU A 380 -7.97 12.27 30.77
C GLU A 380 -7.81 13.78 30.98
N GLU A 381 -6.81 14.21 31.74
CA GLU A 381 -6.50 15.63 31.94
C GLU A 381 -6.05 16.28 30.63
N TRP A 382 -5.19 15.60 29.86
CA TRP A 382 -4.75 16.08 28.54
C TRP A 382 -5.91 16.21 27.55
N ILE A 383 -6.81 15.23 27.50
CA ILE A 383 -8.03 15.27 26.68
C ILE A 383 -8.91 16.43 27.11
N HIS A 384 -9.18 16.59 28.41
CA HIS A 384 -10.01 17.67 28.94
C HIS A 384 -9.48 19.05 28.53
N GLN A 385 -8.15 19.25 28.54
CA GLN A 385 -7.52 20.48 28.09
C GLN A 385 -7.71 20.75 26.58
N LEU A 386 -7.70 19.71 25.75
CA LEU A 386 -8.04 19.87 24.33
C LEU A 386 -9.48 20.36 24.14
N HIS A 387 -10.44 19.78 24.85
CA HIS A 387 -11.85 20.21 24.76
C HIS A 387 -12.06 21.66 25.21
N GLY A 388 -11.27 22.13 26.18
CA GLY A 388 -11.32 23.50 26.68
C GLY A 388 -10.94 24.57 25.63
N ASN A 389 -10.32 24.19 24.51
CA ASN A 389 -9.94 25.12 23.45
C ASN A 389 -10.25 24.57 22.05
N PRO A 390 -11.47 24.80 21.51
CA PRO A 390 -11.85 24.36 20.16
C PRO A 390 -11.02 24.97 19.02
N LYS A 391 -10.24 26.03 19.29
CA LYS A 391 -9.33 26.63 18.29
C LYS A 391 -7.97 25.93 18.25
N ASN A 392 -7.69 25.04 19.20
CA ASN A 392 -6.45 24.28 19.25
C ASN A 392 -6.35 23.38 18.00
N PRO A 393 -5.24 23.42 17.24
CA PRO A 393 -5.05 22.57 16.07
C PRO A 393 -5.20 21.06 16.35
N ALA A 394 -4.87 20.61 17.57
CA ALA A 394 -5.01 19.22 18.01
C ALA A 394 -6.41 18.86 18.52
N TYR A 395 -7.39 19.78 18.51
CA TYR A 395 -8.76 19.51 18.97
C TYR A 395 -9.38 18.29 18.28
N ALA A 396 -9.11 18.11 16.99
CA ALA A 396 -9.60 16.96 16.22
C ALA A 396 -9.05 15.60 16.71
N LEU A 397 -7.96 15.60 17.48
CA LEU A 397 -7.41 14.39 18.09
C LEU A 397 -8.21 13.96 19.33
N ALA A 398 -8.93 14.88 19.98
CA ALA A 398 -9.63 14.60 21.23
C ALA A 398 -10.64 13.45 21.05
N ALA A 399 -11.50 13.52 20.02
CA ALA A 399 -12.48 12.47 19.72
C ALA A 399 -11.84 11.10 19.40
N PHE A 400 -10.64 11.09 18.80
CA PHE A 400 -9.89 9.86 18.54
C PHE A 400 -9.38 9.25 19.84
N PHE A 401 -8.75 10.07 20.70
CA PHE A 401 -8.22 9.61 21.97
C PHE A 401 -9.34 9.24 22.95
N GLU A 402 -10.42 10.01 23.05
CA GLU A 402 -11.62 9.65 23.83
C GLU A 402 -12.13 8.25 23.46
N LYS A 403 -12.31 7.95 22.17
CA LYS A 403 -12.74 6.61 21.73
C LYS A 403 -11.71 5.53 22.07
N THR A 404 -10.42 5.87 22.03
CA THR A 404 -9.33 4.93 22.31
C THR A 404 -9.17 4.66 23.81
N PHE A 405 -9.53 5.60 24.67
CA PHE A 405 -9.35 5.52 26.12
C PHE A 405 -10.65 5.28 26.91
N ALA A 406 -11.82 5.69 26.42
CA ALA A 406 -13.11 5.53 27.10
C ALA A 406 -13.52 4.06 27.32
N ASP A 407 -12.99 3.14 26.52
CA ASP A 407 -13.24 1.70 26.66
C ASP A 407 -12.37 1.03 27.76
N GLY A 408 -11.57 1.81 28.51
CA GLY A 408 -10.69 1.30 29.59
C GLY A 408 -9.61 0.33 29.09
N LYS A 409 -9.47 0.21 27.78
CA LYS A 409 -8.49 -0.60 27.06
C LYS A 409 -7.91 0.31 26.01
N ILE A 410 -6.67 0.75 26.20
CA ILE A 410 -5.83 1.19 25.09
C ILE A 410 -6.02 0.13 24.00
N CYS A 411 -6.52 0.52 22.82
CA CYS A 411 -6.65 -0.40 21.69
C CYS A 411 -5.25 -0.94 21.39
N HIS A 412 -4.87 -2.04 22.02
CA HIS A 412 -3.54 -2.58 21.87
C HIS A 412 -3.43 -3.06 20.43
N ILE A 413 -2.70 -2.31 19.62
CA ILE A 413 -2.29 -2.78 18.31
C ILE A 413 -1.40 -3.98 18.58
N GLY A 414 -1.88 -5.18 18.23
CA GLY A 414 -1.16 -6.43 18.45
C GLY A 414 0.26 -6.36 17.89
N GLN A 415 1.20 -7.13 18.43
CA GLN A 415 2.58 -7.09 17.96
C GLN A 415 2.69 -7.69 16.55
N PHE A 416 3.32 -7.00 15.61
CA PHE A 416 3.47 -7.49 14.25
C PHE A 416 4.78 -8.25 14.10
N SER A 417 4.71 -9.47 13.56
CA SER A 417 5.90 -10.19 13.11
C SER A 417 6.58 -9.43 11.97
N LEU A 418 7.90 -9.28 12.02
CA LEU A 418 8.73 -8.70 10.95
C LEU A 418 9.67 -9.73 10.31
N GLU A 419 9.62 -10.98 10.77
CA GLU A 419 10.58 -12.04 10.45
C GLU A 419 10.75 -12.27 8.95
N LYS A 420 9.67 -12.24 8.18
CA LYS A 420 9.71 -12.45 6.73
C LYS A 420 10.18 -11.20 6.00
N THR A 421 9.66 -10.02 6.35
CA THR A 421 10.12 -8.76 5.75
C THR A 421 11.61 -8.55 5.95
N ILE A 422 12.15 -8.82 7.15
CA ILE A 422 13.59 -8.72 7.44
C ILE A 422 14.41 -9.70 6.59
N ARG A 423 13.93 -10.93 6.37
CA ARG A 423 14.60 -11.87 5.46
C ARG A 423 14.61 -11.39 4.02
N ARG A 424 13.64 -10.55 3.64
CA ARG A 424 13.48 -10.06 2.26
C ARG A 424 14.29 -8.81 1.96
N THR A 425 14.47 -7.95 2.94
CA THR A 425 15.30 -6.74 2.82
C THR A 425 16.03 -6.44 4.13
N ALA A 426 17.34 -6.26 4.02
CA ALA A 426 18.19 -5.91 5.16
C ALA A 426 17.94 -4.48 5.66
N ILE A 427 17.27 -3.62 4.88
CA ILE A 427 17.07 -2.22 5.28
C ILE A 427 16.25 -2.09 6.55
N LEU A 428 15.30 -3.01 6.78
CA LEU A 428 14.47 -2.97 7.98
C LEU A 428 15.28 -3.30 9.23
N GLN A 429 16.21 -4.26 9.14
CA GLN A 429 17.15 -4.58 10.23
C GLN A 429 18.15 -3.45 10.49
N ASN A 430 18.54 -2.72 9.43
CA ASN A 430 19.45 -1.58 9.52
C ASN A 430 18.74 -0.26 9.87
N CYS A 431 17.42 -0.28 10.07
CA CYS A 431 16.66 0.89 10.45
C CYS A 431 17.17 1.43 11.79
N PRO A 432 17.52 2.72 11.91
CA PRO A 432 18.00 3.26 13.17
C PRO A 432 16.89 3.20 14.23
N PRO A 433 17.24 2.99 15.51
CA PRO A 433 16.28 3.13 16.58
C PRO A 433 15.77 4.57 16.66
N ILE A 434 14.56 4.73 17.20
CA ILE A 434 14.08 6.07 17.59
C ILE A 434 14.88 6.49 18.83
N ASP A 435 15.93 7.29 18.60
CA ASP A 435 16.84 7.76 19.64
C ASP A 435 16.75 9.28 19.84
N GLN A 436 17.53 9.79 20.79
CA GLN A 436 17.57 11.22 21.08
C GLN A 436 18.00 12.06 19.86
N GLN A 437 18.94 11.59 19.04
CA GLN A 437 19.45 12.35 17.90
C GLN A 437 18.39 12.50 16.80
N LEU A 438 17.65 11.43 16.52
CA LEU A 438 16.56 11.44 15.56
C LEU A 438 15.42 12.36 16.03
N ILE A 439 15.04 12.29 17.31
CA ILE A 439 14.03 13.17 17.89
C ILE A 439 14.47 14.64 17.85
N GLN A 440 15.73 14.95 18.17
CA GLN A 440 16.29 16.30 18.04
C GLN A 440 16.21 16.82 16.60
N ARG A 441 16.42 15.94 15.60
CA ARG A 441 16.32 16.29 14.19
C ARG A 441 14.88 16.65 13.79
N TYR A 442 13.89 15.89 14.26
CA TYR A 442 12.47 16.22 14.05
C TYR A 442 12.09 17.55 14.72
N ILE A 443 12.50 17.75 15.97
CA ILE A 443 12.27 19.00 16.72
C ILE A 443 12.87 20.19 15.98
N LYS A 444 14.12 20.07 15.50
CA LYS A 444 14.79 21.13 14.74
C LYS A 444 13.95 21.55 13.53
N TYR A 445 13.45 20.58 12.77
CA TYR A 445 12.58 20.87 11.63
C TYR A 445 11.26 21.54 12.06
N TRP A 446 10.61 21.05 13.11
CA TRP A 446 9.36 21.64 13.62
C TRP A 446 9.53 23.07 14.12
N ILE A 447 10.68 23.39 14.73
CA ILE A 447 11.05 24.77 15.09
C ILE A 447 11.28 25.61 13.85
N GLU A 448 12.02 25.11 12.87
CA GLU A 448 12.33 25.82 11.62
C GLU A 448 11.05 26.21 10.85
N VAL A 449 10.05 25.32 10.80
CA VAL A 449 8.76 25.61 10.15
C VAL A 449 7.74 26.30 11.07
N GLY A 450 8.16 26.72 12.27
CA GLY A 450 7.35 27.49 13.22
C GLY A 450 6.20 26.73 13.88
N SER A 451 6.16 25.40 13.77
CA SER A 451 5.12 24.57 14.42
C SER A 451 5.44 24.29 15.89
N LEU A 452 6.70 24.49 16.31
CA LEU A 452 7.12 24.42 17.70
C LEU A 452 7.93 25.67 18.05
N LYS A 453 7.72 26.24 19.23
CA LYS A 453 8.51 27.40 19.69
C LYS A 453 9.86 26.91 20.20
N ALA A 454 10.93 27.61 19.82
CA ALA A 454 12.23 27.40 20.46
C ALA A 454 12.11 27.72 21.95
N THR A 455 12.60 26.82 22.80
CA THR A 455 12.76 27.13 24.22
C THR A 455 13.94 28.08 24.36
N ASN A 456 13.71 29.29 24.90
CA ASN A 456 14.80 30.21 25.22
C ASN A 456 15.71 29.50 26.21
N SER A 457 16.94 29.21 25.79
CA SER A 457 18.02 28.66 26.61
C SER A 457 18.45 29.62 27.70
#